data_AF-A0A7J4JGB9-F1
#
_entry.id   AF-A0A7J4JGB9-F1
#
_cell.length_a   1.000
_cell.length_b   1.000
_cell.length_c   1.000
_cell.angle_alpha   90.00
_cell.angle_beta   90.00
_cell.angle_gamma   90.00
#
_symmetry.space_group_name_H-M   'P 1'
#
loop_
_entity.id
_entity.type
_entity.pdbx_description
1 polymer ?
#
loop_
_entity_poly.entity_id
_entity_poly.type
_entity_poly.pdbx_seq_one_letter_code
_entity_poly.pdbx_strand_id
1 'polypeptide(L)'
;MNEKGNIVLFIAIAVPLIIVLPPLIMELIPEAKIIFQVISIFMLYTTVRGYLGDGPLTIVIAAILIYFLVFKWFFVFASAYMFQLLLSIQVFSVVIWGIGTRLRNPATGQ
;
A
#
# COMPACT_ATOMS: atom_id res chain seq x y z
N MET A 1 -12.17 29.25 -7.85
CA MET A 1 -12.04 27.84 -7.43
C MET A 1 -11.87 27.80 -5.92
N ASN A 2 -12.74 27.09 -5.21
CA ASN A 2 -12.71 27.02 -3.75
C ASN A 2 -11.47 26.22 -3.31
N GLU A 3 -10.69 26.69 -2.34
CA GLU A 3 -9.42 26.07 -1.93
C GLU A 3 -9.57 24.58 -1.55
N LYS A 4 -10.74 24.20 -1.06
CA LYS A 4 -11.12 22.81 -0.77
C LYS A 4 -11.16 21.94 -2.03
N GLY A 5 -11.62 22.48 -3.16
CA GLY A 5 -11.66 21.77 -4.44
C GLY A 5 -10.27 21.53 -5.03
N ASN A 6 -9.32 22.45 -4.80
CA ASN A 6 -7.94 22.29 -5.28
C ASN A 6 -7.18 21.22 -4.45
N ILE A 7 -7.46 21.11 -3.15
CA ILE A 7 -6.91 20.05 -2.30
C ILE A 7 -7.44 18.68 -2.71
N VAL A 8 -8.74 18.55 -2.95
CA VAL A 8 -9.33 17.27 -3.37
C VAL A 8 -8.77 16.82 -4.73
N LEU A 9 -8.60 17.76 -5.67
CA LEU A 9 -7.95 17.49 -6.96
C LEU A 9 -6.50 17.02 -6.78
N PHE A 10 -5.73 17.68 -5.90
CA PHE A 10 -4.35 17.30 -5.61
C PHE A 10 -4.25 15.88 -5.03
N ILE A 11 -5.12 15.54 -4.07
CA ILE A 11 -5.17 14.19 -3.47
C ILE A 11 -5.57 13.14 -4.50
N ALA A 12 -6.56 13.44 -5.35
CA ALA A 12 -7.03 12.53 -6.40
C ALA A 12 -5.94 12.20 -7.42
N ILE A 13 -4.94 13.09 -7.61
CA ILE A 13 -3.80 12.87 -8.50
C ILE A 13 -2.63 12.22 -7.75
N ALA A 14 -2.32 12.69 -6.54
CA ALA A 14 -1.17 12.22 -5.77
C ALA A 14 -1.30 10.76 -5.33
N VAL A 15 -2.51 10.30 -4.96
CA VAL A 15 -2.75 8.92 -4.52
C VAL A 15 -2.45 7.89 -5.62
N PRO A 16 -3.03 7.98 -6.83
CA PRO A 16 -2.70 7.04 -7.91
C PRO A 16 -1.22 7.11 -8.30
N LEU A 17 -0.60 8.30 -8.28
CA LEU A 17 0.84 8.44 -8.51
C LEU A 17 1.66 7.62 -7.51
N ILE A 18 1.37 7.73 -6.21
CA ILE A 18 2.08 6.99 -5.15
C ILE A 18 1.84 5.48 -5.24
N ILE A 19 0.67 5.03 -5.73
CA ILE A 19 0.38 3.61 -5.91
C ILE A 19 1.16 3.01 -7.10
N VAL A 20 1.33 3.79 -8.18
CA VAL A 20 1.91 3.33 -9.45
C VAL A 20 3.43 3.50 -9.51
N LEU A 21 3.98 4.53 -8.83
CA LEU A 21 5.42 4.80 -8.80
C LEU A 21 6.28 3.63 -8.30
N PRO A 22 5.98 2.98 -7.17
CA PRO A 22 6.82 1.92 -6.62
C PRO A 22 6.90 0.67 -7.52
N PRO A 23 5.79 0.14 -8.09
CA PRO A 23 5.87 -0.90 -9.12
C PRO A 23 6.74 -0.51 -10.31
N LEU A 24 6.65 0.75 -10.76
CA LEU A 24 7.48 1.29 -11.85
C LEU A 24 8.96 1.34 -11.48
N ILE A 25 9.29 1.78 -10.27
CA ILE A 25 10.69 1.81 -9.77
C ILE A 25 11.25 0.39 -9.65
N MET A 26 10.43 -0.58 -9.20
CA MET A 26 10.82 -2.00 -9.12
C MET A 26 11.03 -2.64 -10.49
N GLU A 27 10.39 -2.14 -11.54
CA GLU A 27 10.64 -2.60 -12.92
C GLU A 27 11.96 -2.02 -13.47
N LEU A 28 12.29 -0.78 -13.10
CA LEU A 28 13.51 -0.10 -13.52
C LEU A 28 14.76 -0.54 -12.75
N ILE A 29 14.63 -1.01 -11.50
CA ILE A 29 15.73 -1.40 -10.62
C ILE A 29 15.59 -2.89 -10.25
N PRO A 30 16.32 -3.81 -10.91
CA PRO A 30 16.23 -5.24 -10.68
C PRO A 30 16.56 -5.66 -9.25
N GLU A 31 17.50 -4.97 -8.58
CA GLU A 31 17.89 -5.27 -7.20
C GLU A 31 16.74 -5.01 -6.23
N ALA A 32 16.00 -3.91 -6.43
CA ALA A 32 14.85 -3.55 -5.62
C ALA A 32 13.71 -4.56 -5.77
N LYS A 33 13.52 -5.10 -6.97
CA LYS A 33 12.52 -6.15 -7.26
C LYS A 33 12.77 -7.40 -6.41
N ILE A 34 14.01 -7.88 -6.36
CA ILE A 34 14.36 -9.10 -5.63
C ILE A 34 14.11 -8.92 -4.13
N ILE A 35 14.54 -7.79 -3.57
CA ILE A 35 14.32 -7.47 -2.16
C ILE A 35 12.81 -7.47 -1.84
N PHE A 36 12.01 -6.83 -2.69
CA PHE A 36 10.57 -6.76 -2.48
C PHE A 36 9.91 -8.13 -2.59
N GLN A 37 10.32 -8.95 -3.57
CA GLN A 37 9.82 -10.33 -3.71
C GLN A 37 10.11 -11.16 -2.45
N VAL A 38 11.32 -11.06 -1.88
CA VAL A 38 11.67 -11.77 -0.65
C VAL A 38 10.77 -11.32 0.51
N ILE A 39 10.58 -10.01 0.70
CA ILE A 39 9.71 -9.48 1.75
C ILE A 39 8.26 -9.97 1.56
N SER A 40 7.74 -9.91 0.33
CA SER A 40 6.39 -10.37 0.01
C SER A 40 6.21 -11.87 0.26
N ILE A 41 7.23 -12.70 -0.02
CA ILE A 41 7.22 -14.14 0.29
C ILE A 41 7.04 -14.36 1.79
N PHE A 42 7.85 -13.70 2.61
CA PHE A 42 7.77 -13.84 4.07
C PHE A 42 6.41 -13.41 4.61
N MET A 43 5.94 -12.23 4.19
CA MET A 43 4.64 -11.72 4.64
C MET A 43 3.46 -12.60 4.18
N LEU A 44 3.48 -13.12 2.96
CA LEU A 44 2.44 -14.05 2.50
C LEU A 44 2.46 -15.33 3.31
N TYR A 45 3.64 -15.89 3.56
CA TYR A 45 3.78 -17.08 4.40
C TYR A 45 3.25 -16.84 5.82
N THR A 46 3.64 -15.74 6.47
CA THR A 46 3.16 -15.41 7.82
C THR A 46 1.65 -15.14 7.85
N THR A 47 1.11 -14.53 6.81
CA THR A 47 -0.33 -14.27 6.69
C THR A 47 -1.11 -15.56 6.54
N VAL A 48 -0.71 -16.44 5.62
CA VAL A 48 -1.36 -17.75 5.39
C VAL A 48 -1.26 -18.61 6.65
N ARG A 49 -0.11 -18.61 7.33
CA ARG A 49 0.09 -19.28 8.62
C ARG A 49 -0.79 -18.69 9.72
N GLY A 50 -0.96 -17.37 9.75
CA GLY A 50 -1.84 -16.69 10.72
C GLY A 50 -3.31 -17.08 10.57
N TYR A 51 -3.77 -17.36 9.34
CA TYR A 51 -5.16 -17.76 9.08
C TYR A 51 -5.41 -19.28 9.18
N LEU A 52 -4.48 -20.11 8.70
CA LEU A 52 -4.67 -21.56 8.60
C LEU A 52 -3.97 -22.36 9.72
N GLY A 53 -3.11 -21.71 10.51
CA GLY A 53 -2.30 -22.37 11.53
C GLY A 53 -1.12 -23.16 10.95
N ASP A 54 -0.49 -23.96 11.81
CA ASP A 54 0.66 -24.77 11.48
C ASP A 54 0.27 -26.15 10.96
N GLY A 55 0.53 -26.40 9.67
CA GLY A 55 0.31 -27.70 9.07
C GLY A 55 0.91 -27.85 7.66
N PRO A 56 0.99 -29.08 7.14
CA PRO A 56 1.51 -29.36 5.80
C PRO A 56 0.69 -28.66 4.70
N LEU A 57 -0.63 -28.58 4.89
CA LEU A 57 -1.54 -27.88 3.99
C LEU A 57 -1.24 -26.39 3.90
N THR A 58 -0.90 -25.74 5.02
CA THR A 58 -0.50 -24.32 5.07
C THR A 58 0.69 -24.05 4.17
N ILE A 59 1.69 -24.95 4.18
CA ILE A 59 2.90 -24.82 3.36
C ILE A 59 2.55 -24.94 1.87
N VAL A 60 1.73 -25.93 1.49
CA VAL A 60 1.31 -26.13 0.10
C VAL A 60 0.50 -24.93 -0.41
N ILE A 61 -0.46 -24.46 0.37
CA ILE A 61 -1.29 -23.30 0.01
C ILE A 61 -0.44 -22.03 -0.07
N ALA A 62 0.47 -21.81 0.89
CA ALA A 62 1.38 -20.68 0.87
C ALA A 62 2.30 -20.72 -0.37
N ALA A 63 2.85 -21.88 -0.72
CA ALA A 63 3.72 -22.03 -1.89
C ALA A 63 2.98 -21.71 -3.20
N ILE A 64 1.74 -22.19 -3.34
CA ILE A 64 0.89 -21.88 -4.51
C ILE A 64 0.61 -20.38 -4.55
N LEU A 65 0.19 -19.77 -3.43
CA LEU A 65 -0.08 -18.34 -3.36
C LEU A 65 1.16 -17.51 -3.70
N ILE A 66 2.31 -17.85 -3.13
CA ILE A 66 3.58 -17.17 -3.43
C ILE A 66 3.87 -17.23 -4.93
N TYR A 67 3.72 -18.39 -5.57
CA TYR A 67 3.93 -18.52 -7.01
C TYR A 67 3.02 -17.60 -7.83
N PHE A 68 1.73 -17.58 -7.52
CA PHE A 68 0.77 -16.75 -8.25
C PHE A 68 0.97 -15.25 -7.99
N LEU A 69 1.16 -14.86 -6.73
CA LEU A 69 1.20 -13.45 -6.32
C LEU A 69 2.57 -12.79 -6.56
N VAL A 70 3.67 -13.51 -6.34
CA VAL A 70 5.03 -12.93 -6.36
C VAL A 70 5.73 -13.14 -7.71
N PHE A 71 5.47 -14.26 -8.39
CA PHE A 71 6.16 -14.59 -9.65
C PHE A 71 5.28 -14.37 -10.88
N LYS A 72 4.02 -14.85 -10.87
CA LYS A 72 3.16 -14.77 -12.05
C LYS A 72 2.50 -13.40 -12.24
N TRP A 73 1.94 -12.84 -11.17
CA TRP A 73 1.15 -11.59 -11.21
C TRP A 73 1.79 -10.45 -10.41
N PHE A 74 3.13 -10.42 -10.36
CA PHE A 74 3.90 -9.50 -9.53
C PHE A 74 3.48 -8.03 -9.68
N PHE A 75 3.25 -7.56 -10.92
CA PHE A 75 2.90 -6.15 -11.16
C PHE A 75 1.55 -5.75 -10.56
N VAL A 76 0.53 -6.61 -10.73
CA VAL A 76 -0.81 -6.38 -10.19
C VAL A 76 -0.76 -6.42 -8.66
N PHE A 77 -0.08 -7.42 -8.10
CA PHE A 77 0.02 -7.56 -6.65
C PHE A 77 0.93 -6.53 -5.98
N ALA A 78 1.99 -6.06 -6.65
CA ALA A 78 2.84 -4.99 -6.14
C ALA A 78 2.04 -3.71 -5.89
N SER A 79 1.14 -3.33 -6.81
CA SER A 79 0.25 -2.18 -6.60
C SER A 79 -0.75 -2.40 -5.44
N ALA A 80 -1.33 -3.60 -5.33
CA ALA A 80 -2.20 -3.96 -4.21
C ALA A 80 -1.44 -3.95 -2.87
N TYR A 81 -0.18 -4.38 -2.88
CA TYR A 81 0.69 -4.36 -1.70
C TYR A 81 1.02 -2.95 -1.25
N MET A 82 1.36 -2.08 -2.21
CA MET A 82 1.58 -0.66 -1.93
C MET A 82 0.32 0.00 -1.41
N PHE A 83 -0.84 -0.34 -1.96
CA PHE A 83 -2.11 0.12 -1.43
C PHE A 83 -2.33 -0.33 0.02
N GLN A 84 -2.02 -1.59 0.34
CA GLN A 84 -2.11 -2.11 1.70
C GLN A 84 -1.10 -1.44 2.66
N LEU A 85 0.10 -1.08 2.20
CA LEU A 85 1.06 -0.29 2.98
C LEU A 85 0.58 1.15 3.23
N LEU A 86 -0.06 1.78 2.25
CA LEU A 86 -0.66 3.11 2.44
C LEU A 86 -1.82 3.06 3.45
N LEU A 87 -2.60 1.97 3.45
CA LEU A 87 -3.63 1.71 4.46
C LEU A 87 -3.02 1.48 5.85
N SER A 88 -1.93 0.72 5.96
CA SER A 88 -1.31 0.42 7.26
C SER A 88 -0.63 1.63 7.90
N ILE A 89 -0.08 2.54 7.09
CA ILE A 89 0.46 3.84 7.55
C ILE A 89 -0.67 4.86 7.82
N GLN A 90 -1.94 4.45 7.66
CA GLN A 90 -3.12 5.28 7.86
C GLN A 90 -3.09 6.57 7.03
N VAL A 91 -2.57 6.52 5.80
CA VAL A 91 -2.50 7.70 4.91
C VAL A 91 -3.90 8.30 4.69
N PHE A 92 -4.94 7.47 4.67
CA PHE A 92 -6.33 7.93 4.63
C PHE A 92 -6.79 8.65 5.91
N SER A 93 -6.23 8.33 7.07
CA SER A 93 -6.48 9.07 8.32
C SER A 93 -5.93 10.50 8.21
N VAL A 94 -4.74 10.69 7.63
CA VAL A 94 -4.17 12.02 7.36
C VAL A 94 -5.03 12.80 6.36
N VAL A 95 -5.63 12.14 5.37
CA VAL A 95 -6.56 12.80 4.43
C VAL A 95 -7.84 13.25 5.14
N ILE A 96 -8.45 12.38 5.96
CA ILE A 96 -9.71 12.68 6.66
C ILE A 96 -9.51 13.75 7.76
N TRP A 97 -8.45 13.64 8.57
CA TRP A 97 -8.16 14.57 9.65
C TRP A 97 -7.39 15.83 9.19
N GLY A 98 -6.57 15.73 8.14
CA GLY A 98 -5.85 16.86 7.56
C GLY A 98 -6.76 17.86 6.86
N ILE A 99 -7.89 17.41 6.31
CA ILE A 99 -8.92 18.31 5.76
C ILE A 99 -9.71 19.02 6.89
N GLY A 100 -9.84 18.38 8.05
CA GLY A 100 -10.53 18.93 9.23
C GLY A 100 -9.70 19.95 10.03
N THR A 101 -8.38 19.96 9.90
CA THR A 101 -7.46 20.80 10.69
C THR A 101 -7.13 22.15 10.07
N ARG A 102 -7.94 22.65 9.13
CA ARG A 102 -7.85 24.05 8.69
C ARG A 102 -8.22 25.00 9.82
N LEU A 103 -7.17 25.42 10.55
CA LEU A 103 -6.94 26.73 11.14
C LEU A 103 -8.06 27.26 12.05
N ARG A 104 -8.00 26.92 13.34
CA ARG A 104 -8.49 27.84 14.38
C ARG A 104 -7.66 29.12 14.23
N ASN A 105 -8.26 30.14 13.63
CA ASN A 105 -7.70 31.47 13.56
C ASN A 105 -7.51 31.97 15.01
N PRO A 106 -6.28 32.24 15.48
CA PRO A 106 -6.08 32.79 16.82
C PRO A 106 -6.64 34.22 16.97
N ALA A 107 -7.20 34.83 15.92
CA ALA A 107 -7.72 36.19 15.96
C ALA A 107 -9.17 36.35 16.44
N THR A 108 -9.94 35.28 16.69
CA THR A 108 -11.30 35.40 17.24
C THR A 108 -11.52 34.38 18.34
N GLY A 109 -11.30 34.81 19.58
CA GLY A 109 -11.80 34.11 20.76
C GLY A 109 -13.31 34.31 20.87
N GLN A 110 -14.07 33.34 20.39
CA GLN A 110 -15.39 32.93 20.87
C GLN A 110 -15.52 31.42 20.63
#